data_AF-A0A7S7TE97-F1
#
_entry.id   AF-A0A7S7TE97-F1
#
_cell.length_a   1.000
_cell.length_b   1.000
_cell.length_c   1.000
_cell.angle_alpha   90.00
_cell.angle_beta   90.00
_cell.angle_gamma   90.00
#
_symmetry.space_group_name_H-M   'P 1'
#
loop_
_entity.id
_entity.type
_entity.pdbx_description
1 polymer ?
#
loop_
_entity_poly.entity_id
_entity_poly.type
_entity_poly.pdbx_seq_one_letter_code
_entity_poly.pdbx_strand_id
1 'polypeptide(L)'
;MNESLTLAELRARLDRLDDGAVLRISDHDYERLFGINEVAAAEVARLARKHHCVSVPGEGSVYFRKSNSDAYGSAELVQDAPSVSC
;
A
#
# COMPACT_ATOMS: atom_id res chain seq x y z
N MET A 1 -23.03 -4.15 12.00
CA MET A 1 -22.59 -5.29 11.16
C MET A 1 -21.10 -5.11 10.94
N ASN A 2 -20.26 -5.89 11.62
CA ASN A 2 -18.81 -5.88 11.38
C ASN A 2 -18.53 -6.91 10.29
N GLU A 3 -18.74 -6.49 9.04
CA GLU A 3 -18.40 -7.31 7.89
C GLU A 3 -16.89 -7.45 7.87
N SER A 4 -16.45 -8.68 8.13
CA SER A 4 -15.05 -9.05 8.11
C SER A 4 -14.48 -8.77 6.73
N LEU A 5 -13.63 -7.77 6.58
CA LEU A 5 -13.00 -7.48 5.30
C LEU A 5 -12.17 -8.71 4.92
N THR A 6 -12.48 -9.35 3.78
CA THR A 6 -11.72 -10.51 3.29
C THR A 6 -10.63 -10.07 2.33
N LEU A 7 -9.60 -10.91 2.13
CA LEU A 7 -8.51 -10.61 1.20
C LEU A 7 -9.02 -10.47 -0.25
N ALA A 8 -10.01 -11.27 -0.63
CA ALA A 8 -10.67 -11.17 -1.92
C ALA A 8 -11.40 -9.82 -2.07
N GLU A 9 -12.05 -9.35 -1.01
CA GLU A 9 -12.76 -8.08 -1.02
C GLU A 9 -11.82 -6.89 -1.01
N LEU A 10 -10.72 -6.94 -0.23
CA LEU A 10 -9.66 -5.94 -0.29
C LEU A 10 -9.12 -5.80 -1.72
N ARG A 11 -8.88 -6.93 -2.38
CA ARG A 11 -8.38 -6.95 -3.75
C ARG A 11 -9.39 -6.40 -4.76
N ALA A 12 -10.66 -6.75 -4.62
CA ALA A 12 -11.73 -6.20 -5.45
C ALA A 12 -11.91 -4.69 -5.25
N ARG A 13 -11.75 -4.21 -4.00
CA ARG A 13 -11.76 -2.77 -3.71
C ARG A 13 -10.57 -2.08 -4.38
N LEU A 14 -9.34 -2.58 -4.19
CA LEU A 14 -8.13 -2.04 -4.82
C LEU A 14 -8.20 -2.00 -6.36
N ASP A 15 -8.79 -3.02 -6.98
CA ASP A 15 -9.00 -3.06 -8.42
C ASP A 15 -9.97 -1.96 -8.90
N ARG A 16 -11.00 -1.69 -8.10
CA ARG A 16 -12.01 -0.64 -8.34
C ARG A 16 -11.61 0.75 -7.86
N LEU A 17 -10.45 0.92 -7.22
CA LEU A 17 -10.01 2.26 -6.81
C LEU A 17 -9.80 3.12 -8.06
N ASP A 18 -10.34 4.32 -8.07
CA ASP A 18 -9.97 5.34 -9.05
C ASP A 18 -8.52 5.82 -8.82
N ASP A 19 -7.88 6.31 -9.88
CA ASP A 19 -6.56 6.93 -9.79
C ASP A 19 -6.58 8.03 -8.70
N GLY A 20 -5.71 7.88 -7.69
CA GLY A 20 -5.55 8.86 -6.62
C GLY A 20 -6.48 8.64 -5.44
N ALA A 21 -7.39 7.66 -5.53
CA ALA A 21 -8.20 7.25 -4.40
C ALA A 21 -7.36 6.60 -3.31
N VAL A 22 -7.87 6.67 -2.07
CA VAL A 22 -7.26 6.09 -0.88
C VAL A 22 -8.24 5.14 -0.21
N LEU A 23 -7.82 3.91 0.02
CA LEU A 23 -8.55 2.91 0.80
C LEU A 23 -7.91 2.77 2.17
N ARG A 24 -8.66 3.06 3.22
CA ARG A 24 -8.21 2.83 4.61
C ARG A 24 -8.68 1.46 5.08
N ILE A 25 -7.78 0.70 5.69
CA ILE A 25 -8.11 -0.47 6.50
C ILE A 25 -7.62 -0.27 7.94
N SER A 26 -8.38 -0.79 8.90
CA SER A 26 -7.98 -0.78 10.31
C SER A 26 -6.80 -1.74 10.52
N ASP A 27 -5.96 -1.48 11.53
CA ASP A 27 -4.91 -2.42 11.94
C ASP A 27 -5.48 -3.80 12.26
N HIS A 28 -6.63 -3.86 12.94
CA HIS A 28 -7.29 -5.12 13.27
C HIS A 28 -7.66 -5.97 12.03
N ASP A 29 -8.13 -5.34 10.94
CA ASP A 29 -8.41 -6.04 9.68
C ASP A 29 -7.10 -6.44 8.98
N TYR A 30 -6.07 -5.59 9.05
CA TYR A 30 -4.74 -5.89 8.52
C TYR A 30 -4.13 -7.12 9.22
N GLU A 31 -4.13 -7.13 10.55
CA GLU A 31 -3.64 -8.23 11.37
C GLU A 31 -4.39 -9.52 11.10
N ARG A 32 -5.71 -9.44 10.91
CA ARG A 32 -6.52 -10.61 10.63
C ARG A 32 -6.34 -11.15 9.21
N LEU A 33 -6.07 -10.29 8.24
CA LEU A 33 -5.91 -10.65 6.83
C LEU A 33 -4.52 -11.15 6.48
N PHE A 34 -3.50 -10.48 7.02
CA PHE A 34 -2.10 -10.71 6.66
C PHE A 34 -1.25 -11.16 7.86
N GLY A 35 -1.64 -10.80 9.09
CA GLY A 35 -0.85 -11.03 10.30
C GLY A 35 0.10 -9.87 10.63
N ILE A 36 0.71 -9.93 11.82
CA ILE A 36 1.73 -9.00 12.33
C ILE A 36 3.17 -9.43 11.99
N ASN A 37 3.37 -10.07 10.83
CA ASN A 37 4.67 -10.61 10.46
C ASN A 37 5.33 -9.78 9.33
N GLU A 38 6.65 -9.80 9.21
CA GLU A 38 7.39 -9.19 8.10
C GLU A 38 6.93 -9.73 6.72
N VAL A 39 6.53 -11.01 6.67
CA VAL A 39 5.94 -11.63 5.48
C VAL A 39 4.60 -10.99 5.09
N ALA A 40 3.81 -10.58 6.09
CA ALA A 40 2.54 -9.89 5.90
C ALA A 40 2.75 -8.55 5.19
N ALA A 41 3.70 -7.76 5.67
CA ALA A 41 4.06 -6.48 5.07
C ALA A 41 4.58 -6.64 3.64
N ALA A 42 5.40 -7.66 3.39
CA ALA A 42 5.92 -7.96 2.05
C ALA A 42 4.80 -8.37 1.07
N GLU A 43 3.86 -9.23 1.50
CA GLU A 43 2.71 -9.64 0.68
C GLU A 43 1.78 -8.45 0.39
N VAL A 44 1.53 -7.59 1.37
CA VAL A 44 0.73 -6.36 1.21
C VAL A 44 1.38 -5.40 0.23
N ALA A 45 2.68 -5.15 0.35
CA ALA A 45 3.43 -4.31 -0.58
C ALA A 45 3.42 -4.92 -1.99
N ARG A 46 3.56 -6.24 -2.13
CA ARG A 46 3.51 -6.93 -3.43
C ARG A 46 2.13 -6.81 -4.07
N LEU A 47 1.07 -6.97 -3.28
CA LEU A 47 -0.32 -6.85 -3.73
C LEU A 47 -0.61 -5.41 -4.15
N ALA A 48 -0.22 -4.42 -3.35
CA ALA A 48 -0.37 -3.01 -3.68
C ALA A 48 0.33 -2.69 -5.00
N ARG A 49 1.61 -3.07 -5.16
CA ARG A 49 2.37 -2.84 -6.41
C ARG A 49 1.73 -3.47 -7.64
N LYS A 50 1.14 -4.67 -7.51
CA LYS A 50 0.42 -5.34 -8.61
C LYS A 50 -0.78 -4.53 -9.10
N HIS A 51 -1.41 -3.77 -8.22
CA HIS A 51 -2.58 -2.93 -8.51
C HIS A 51 -2.21 -1.44 -8.65
N HIS A 52 -0.94 -1.11 -8.91
CA HIS A 52 -0.43 0.27 -8.97
C HIS A 52 -0.75 1.11 -7.72
N CYS A 53 -0.84 0.45 -6.56
CA CYS A 53 -1.11 1.06 -5.27
C CYS A 53 0.15 1.09 -4.40
N VAL A 54 0.17 2.02 -3.44
CA VAL A 54 1.19 2.13 -2.38
C VAL A 54 0.50 1.94 -1.04
N SER A 55 1.01 1.04 -0.21
CA SER A 55 0.59 0.88 1.18
C SER A 55 1.39 1.81 2.09
N VAL A 56 0.71 2.68 2.84
CA VAL A 56 1.29 3.60 3.81
C VAL A 56 0.73 3.25 5.19
N PRO A 57 1.56 2.82 6.16
CA PRO A 57 1.13 2.66 7.53
C PRO A 57 0.87 4.03 8.15
N GLY A 58 -0.21 4.17 8.92
CA GLY A 58 -0.49 5.34 9.75
C GLY A 58 -1.02 4.94 11.13
N GLU A 59 -1.44 5.91 11.92
CA GLU A 59 -1.83 5.68 13.31
C GLU A 59 -3.10 4.79 13.38
N GLY A 60 -2.94 3.54 13.80
CA GLY A 60 -4.02 2.55 13.94
C GLY A 60 -4.67 2.12 12.62
N SER A 61 -4.06 2.38 11.46
CA SER A 61 -4.66 2.04 10.16
C SER A 61 -3.59 1.94 9.06
N VAL A 62 -3.85 1.09 8.07
CA VAL A 62 -3.04 0.99 6.85
C VAL A 62 -3.81 1.61 5.69
N TYR A 63 -3.16 2.53 4.97
CA TYR A 63 -3.74 3.26 3.85
C TYR A 63 -3.19 2.71 2.54
N PHE A 64 -4.06 2.39 1.59
CA PHE A 64 -3.68 2.05 0.22
C PHE A 64 -4.04 3.20 -0.69
N ARG A 65 -3.04 3.84 -1.29
CA ARG A 65 -3.26 4.90 -2.28
C ARG A 65 -2.98 4.35 -3.67
N LYS A 66 -3.92 4.49 -4.60
CA LYS A 66 -3.64 4.19 -6.01
C LYS A 66 -2.76 5.30 -6.58
N SER A 67 -1.59 4.94 -7.10
CA SER A 67 -0.73 5.89 -7.80
C SER A 67 -1.43 6.30 -9.09
N ASN A 68 -1.65 7.60 -9.29
CA ASN A 68 -2.06 8.10 -10.60
C ASN A 68 -1.02 7.67 -11.62
N SER A 69 -1.49 7.25 -12.78
CA SER A 69 -0.62 7.00 -13.94
C SER A 69 0.26 8.23 -14.28
N ASP A 70 -0.19 9.45 -13.93
CA ASP A 70 0.59 10.70 -14.01
C ASP A 70 1.79 10.79 -13.05
N ALA A 71 1.81 10.03 -11.94
CA ALA A 71 2.89 10.06 -10.96
C ALA A 71 4.02 9.06 -11.27
N TYR A 72 3.87 8.20 -12.28
CA TYR A 72 4.96 7.33 -12.75
C TYR A 72 6.10 8.13 -13.43
N GLY A 73 5.92 9.44 -13.62
CA GLY A 73 6.96 10.37 -14.09
C GLY A 73 7.81 11.03 -13.00
N SER A 74 7.64 10.73 -11.70
CA SER A 74 8.39 11.46 -10.65
C SER A 74 8.92 10.62 -9.49
N ALA A 75 9.01 9.30 -9.66
CA ALA A 75 9.91 8.49 -8.84
C ALA A 75 11.29 8.40 -9.51
N GLU A 76 11.87 9.55 -9.87
CA GLU A 76 13.32 9.68 -9.77
C GLU A 76 13.61 9.74 -8.27
N LEU A 77 13.62 8.56 -7.63
CA LEU A 77 14.28 8.37 -6.35
C LEU A 77 15.75 8.67 -6.65
N VAL A 78 16.09 9.96 -6.55
CA VAL A 78 17.45 10.48 -6.50
C VAL A 78 18.21 9.52 -5.60
N GLN A 79 19.11 8.76 -6.23
CA GLN A 79 20.20 8.12 -5.53
C GLN A 79 20.98 9.27 -4.91
N ASP A 80 20.74 9.53 -3.62
CA ASP A 80 21.55 10.44 -2.83
C ASP A 80 22.93 9.76 -2.63
N ALA A 81 23.74 9.84 -3.68
CA ALA A 81 25.17 9.98 -3.57
C ALA A 81 25.47 11.35 -4.16
N PRO A 82 26.11 12.26 -3.41
CA PRO A 82 27.58 12.30 -3.44
C PRO A 82 28.15 12.75 -2.06
N SER A 83 29.44 12.76 -1.74
CA SER A 83 30.65 12.96 -2.54
C SER A 83 31.86 12.43 -1.76
N VAL A 84 32.80 11.85 -2.50
CA VAL A 84 34.21 11.83 -2.14
C VAL A 84 34.80 13.25 -2.07
N SER A 85 35.85 13.41 -1.23
CA SER A 85 36.83 14.53 -1.10
C SER A 85 36.57 15.43 0.12
N CYS A 86 37.54 15.72 1.00
CA CYS A 86 39.00 15.78 0.87
C CYS A 86 39.77 14.88 1.85
#